data_AF-A0A0D2XN74-F1
#
_entry.id   AF-A0A0D2XN74-F1
#
_cell.length_a   1.000
_cell.length_b   1.000
_cell.length_c   1.000
_cell.angle_alpha   90.00
_cell.angle_beta   90.00
_cell.angle_gamma   90.00
#
_symmetry.space_group_name_H-M   'P 1'
#
loop_
_entity.id
_entity.type
_entity.pdbx_description
1 polymer ?
#
loop_
_entity_poly.entity_id
_entity_poly.type
_entity_poly.pdbx_seq_one_letter_code
_entity_poly.pdbx_strand_id
1 'polypeptide(L)'
;MKRLLGDAYPEDVSRFEGGALGIFRLAPQDYHRFHIPVDGVMGKPKTIEGEYYTVNPMAIRSALDVYGENVRVLVPIDSEHHGRVMVICVGAMMVGSTVITRKEGDKVHRAEELGYFKFGGSTILLLFEPGRMVFDDDLVDNSKDALETLVRVGMSVGHTPSEPQWTPDMRKKAENITEADKRAAKRRIQGNVALQESPDGSGEEEQPSRLTSKPTIDTMAASAM
;
A
#
# COMPACT_ATOMS: atom_id res chain seq x y z
N MET A 1 -18.55 13.07 2.96
CA MET A 1 -18.50 12.08 4.06
C MET A 1 -19.78 11.28 4.21
N LYS A 2 -20.95 11.92 4.47
CA LYS A 2 -22.23 11.21 4.66
C LYS A 2 -22.58 10.19 3.57
N ARG A 3 -22.41 10.55 2.28
CA ARG A 3 -22.62 9.61 1.16
C ARG A 3 -21.71 8.38 1.25
N LEU A 4 -20.43 8.60 1.52
CA LEU A 4 -19.43 7.55 1.60
C LEU A 4 -19.68 6.58 2.76
N LEU A 5 -20.06 7.09 3.94
CA LEU A 5 -20.32 6.25 5.11
C LEU A 5 -21.76 5.69 5.16
N GLY A 6 -22.68 6.29 4.41
CA GLY A 6 -24.10 5.96 4.47
C GLY A 6 -24.63 6.00 5.90
N ASP A 7 -25.50 5.04 6.21
CA ASP A 7 -26.03 4.83 7.57
C ASP A 7 -25.25 3.74 8.33
N ALA A 8 -24.12 3.28 7.79
CA ALA A 8 -23.33 2.22 8.42
C ALA A 8 -22.66 2.72 9.71
N TYR A 9 -22.12 3.95 9.70
CA TYR A 9 -21.45 4.58 10.84
C TYR A 9 -21.79 6.08 10.92
N PRO A 10 -23.05 6.44 11.22
CA PRO A 10 -23.50 7.83 11.21
C PRO A 10 -22.75 8.71 12.22
N GLU A 11 -22.35 8.16 13.37
CA GLU A 11 -21.57 8.83 14.40
C GLU A 11 -20.16 9.20 13.94
N ASP A 12 -19.58 8.40 13.04
CA ASP A 12 -18.21 8.60 12.56
C ASP A 12 -18.14 9.65 11.44
N VAL A 13 -19.27 10.06 10.85
CA VAL A 13 -19.30 11.08 9.79
C VAL A 13 -18.64 12.38 10.24
N SER A 14 -19.00 12.87 11.44
CA SER A 14 -18.45 14.11 11.99
C SER A 14 -16.97 14.00 12.39
N ARG A 15 -16.50 12.79 12.74
CA ARG A 15 -15.10 12.55 13.17
C ARG A 15 -14.11 12.79 12.04
N PHE A 16 -14.52 12.51 10.81
CA PHE A 16 -13.66 12.60 9.63
C PHE A 16 -13.80 13.92 8.85
N GLU A 17 -14.66 14.84 9.30
CA GLU A 17 -14.77 16.16 8.68
C GLU A 17 -13.50 16.97 8.91
N GLY A 18 -12.86 17.44 7.83
CA GLY A 18 -11.53 18.07 7.88
C GLY A 18 -10.38 17.09 8.15
N GLY A 19 -10.66 15.79 8.08
CA GLY A 19 -9.68 14.72 8.25
C GLY A 19 -8.80 14.49 7.03
N ALA A 20 -7.90 13.51 7.14
CA ALA A 20 -7.03 13.10 6.05
C ALA A 20 -7.63 11.93 5.25
N LEU A 21 -7.51 11.96 3.92
CA LEU A 21 -7.99 10.91 3.02
C LEU A 21 -6.84 10.39 2.15
N GLY A 22 -6.59 9.08 2.22
CA GLY A 22 -5.74 8.38 1.27
C GLY A 22 -6.59 7.55 0.30
N ILE A 23 -6.24 7.57 -0.99
CA ILE A 23 -6.94 6.81 -2.04
C ILE A 23 -5.92 5.91 -2.73
N PHE A 24 -6.14 4.60 -2.66
CA PHE A 24 -5.24 3.57 -3.20
C PHE A 24 -6.00 2.77 -4.25
N ARG A 25 -5.73 3.04 -5.53
CA ARG A 25 -6.33 2.31 -6.64
C ARG A 25 -5.51 1.06 -6.94
N LEU A 26 -6.19 -0.06 -7.16
CA LEU A 26 -5.58 -1.34 -7.55
C LEU A 26 -6.04 -1.67 -8.98
N ALA A 27 -5.12 -1.54 -9.94
CA ALA A 27 -5.31 -1.99 -11.31
C ALA A 27 -5.43 -3.53 -11.38
N PRO A 28 -5.98 -4.11 -12.44
CA PRO A 28 -6.14 -5.57 -12.56
C PRO A 28 -4.87 -6.39 -12.38
N GLN A 29 -3.70 -5.81 -12.69
CA GLN A 29 -2.39 -6.46 -12.55
C GLN A 29 -1.75 -6.30 -11.17
N ASP A 30 -2.31 -5.44 -10.31
CA ASP A 30 -1.73 -5.14 -9.01
C ASP A 30 -2.02 -6.24 -7.99
N TYR A 31 -1.39 -6.12 -6.82
CA TYR A 31 -1.62 -7.02 -5.71
C TYR A 31 -2.96 -6.70 -5.01
N HIS A 32 -3.95 -7.59 -5.11
CA HIS A 32 -5.33 -7.37 -4.63
C HIS A 32 -5.60 -7.83 -3.20
N ARG A 33 -4.56 -8.11 -2.40
CA ARG A 33 -4.73 -8.24 -0.94
C ARG A 33 -4.34 -6.94 -0.27
N PHE A 34 -5.03 -6.61 0.80
CA PHE A 34 -4.83 -5.38 1.54
C PHE A 34 -4.64 -5.66 3.02
N HIS A 35 -3.90 -4.76 3.63
CA HIS A 35 -3.33 -4.95 4.95
C HIS A 35 -3.88 -3.91 5.93
N ILE A 36 -3.78 -4.25 7.21
CA ILE A 36 -4.09 -3.38 8.33
C ILE A 36 -3.16 -2.16 8.27
N PRO A 37 -3.69 -0.93 8.21
CA PRO A 37 -2.86 0.27 8.05
C PRO A 37 -2.23 0.75 9.35
N VAL A 38 -2.84 0.43 10.50
CA VAL A 38 -2.45 0.92 11.83
C VAL A 38 -2.66 -0.14 12.89
N ASP A 39 -1.84 -0.12 13.94
CA ASP A 39 -2.06 -0.93 15.13
C ASP A 39 -3.33 -0.47 15.86
N GLY A 40 -4.11 -1.43 16.37
CA GLY A 40 -5.33 -1.12 17.11
C GLY A 40 -6.30 -2.29 17.30
N VAL A 41 -7.55 -1.94 17.57
CA VAL A 41 -8.66 -2.90 17.68
C VAL A 41 -9.62 -2.68 16.53
N MET A 42 -9.89 -3.75 15.78
CA MET A 42 -10.79 -3.70 14.65
C MET A 42 -12.25 -3.75 15.11
N GLY A 43 -13.06 -2.80 14.65
CA GLY A 43 -14.51 -2.83 14.82
C GLY A 43 -15.21 -3.65 13.73
N LYS A 44 -16.54 -3.64 13.74
CA LYS A 44 -17.35 -4.48 12.85
C LYS A 44 -17.24 -4.06 11.38
N PRO A 45 -16.90 -4.96 10.44
CA PRO A 45 -17.09 -4.68 9.02
C PRO A 45 -18.58 -4.47 8.69
N LYS A 46 -18.91 -3.41 7.95
CA LYS A 46 -20.26 -3.19 7.42
C LYS A 46 -20.21 -3.00 5.91
N THR A 47 -20.96 -3.82 5.18
CA THR A 47 -21.13 -3.70 3.73
C THR A 47 -22.23 -2.69 3.43
N ILE A 48 -21.97 -1.80 2.47
CA ILE A 48 -22.97 -0.93 1.86
C ILE A 48 -23.14 -1.41 0.42
N GLU A 49 -24.38 -1.77 0.09
CA GLU A 49 -24.80 -2.15 -1.25
C GLU A 49 -24.74 -0.95 -2.20
N GLY A 50 -24.60 -1.23 -3.50
CA GLY A 50 -24.42 -0.20 -4.52
C GLY A 50 -24.15 -0.81 -5.89
N GLU A 51 -23.57 0.00 -6.75
CA GLU A 51 -23.22 -0.36 -8.13
C GLU A 51 -21.77 -0.86 -8.25
N TYR A 52 -21.34 -1.19 -9.47
CA TYR A 52 -19.96 -1.58 -9.78
C TYR A 52 -19.41 -0.73 -10.92
N TYR A 53 -19.39 0.59 -10.75
CA TYR A 53 -18.75 1.50 -11.70
C TYR A 53 -17.25 1.29 -11.75
N THR A 54 -16.64 1.58 -12.89
CA THR A 54 -15.18 1.51 -13.04
C THR A 54 -14.50 2.60 -12.23
N VAL A 55 -13.38 2.26 -11.60
CA VAL A 55 -12.50 3.19 -10.88
C VAL A 55 -11.30 3.62 -11.75
N ASN A 56 -11.41 3.46 -13.08
CA ASN A 56 -10.42 4.04 -13.99
C ASN A 56 -10.34 5.57 -13.76
N PRO A 57 -9.14 6.18 -13.79
CA PRO A 57 -8.97 7.63 -13.62
C PRO A 57 -9.92 8.50 -14.44
N MET A 58 -10.34 8.08 -15.65
CA MET A 58 -11.33 8.83 -16.44
C MET A 58 -12.71 8.90 -15.77
N ALA A 59 -13.16 7.81 -15.13
CA ALA A 59 -14.46 7.75 -14.46
C ALA A 59 -14.44 8.49 -13.12
N ILE A 60 -13.33 8.41 -12.37
CA ILE A 60 -13.14 9.15 -11.11
C ILE A 60 -13.24 10.67 -11.34
N ARG A 61 -12.76 11.17 -12.48
CA ARG A 61 -12.83 12.59 -12.85
C ARG A 61 -14.17 13.03 -13.45
N SER A 62 -15.15 12.13 -13.53
CA SER A 62 -16.49 12.45 -14.04
C SER A 62 -17.39 13.03 -12.94
N ALA A 63 -18.64 13.36 -13.28
CA ALA A 63 -19.64 13.81 -12.31
C ALA A 63 -20.16 12.68 -11.38
N LEU A 64 -19.75 11.43 -11.61
CA LEU A 64 -20.22 10.27 -10.89
C LEU A 64 -19.46 10.09 -9.57
N ASP A 65 -20.19 9.87 -8.46
CA ASP A 65 -19.58 9.57 -7.16
C ASP A 65 -19.25 8.07 -7.06
N VAL A 66 -18.25 7.64 -7.83
CA VAL A 66 -17.88 6.22 -7.93
C VAL A 66 -17.56 5.59 -6.58
N TYR A 67 -17.07 6.37 -5.60
CA TYR A 67 -16.73 5.86 -4.27
C TYR A 67 -17.95 5.75 -3.35
N GLY A 68 -18.91 6.67 -3.45
CA GLY A 68 -20.13 6.67 -2.66
C GLY A 68 -21.25 5.78 -3.23
N GLU A 69 -21.23 5.53 -4.54
CA GLU A 69 -22.25 4.75 -5.24
C GLU A 69 -21.88 3.27 -5.39
N ASN A 70 -20.59 2.93 -5.41
CA ASN A 70 -20.19 1.54 -5.53
C ASN A 70 -20.41 0.73 -4.24
N VAL A 71 -20.56 -0.59 -4.42
CA VAL A 71 -20.49 -1.57 -3.32
C VAL A 71 -19.17 -1.40 -2.59
N ARG A 72 -19.25 -1.31 -1.26
CA ARG A 72 -18.08 -1.11 -0.41
C ARG A 72 -18.23 -1.70 0.97
N VAL A 73 -17.12 -2.05 1.58
CA VAL A 73 -17.06 -2.56 2.96
C VAL A 73 -16.30 -1.56 3.82
N LEU A 74 -16.96 -1.08 4.87
CA LEU A 74 -16.40 -0.16 5.86
C LEU A 74 -15.86 -0.97 7.04
N VAL A 75 -14.59 -0.75 7.36
CA VAL A 75 -13.89 -1.41 8.45
C VAL A 75 -13.30 -0.33 9.37
N PRO A 76 -13.96 -0.02 10.49
CA PRO A 76 -13.38 0.87 11.48
C PRO A 76 -12.27 0.18 12.27
N ILE A 77 -11.24 0.93 12.62
CA ILE A 77 -10.16 0.51 13.51
C ILE A 77 -9.96 1.62 14.54
N ASP A 78 -10.06 1.26 15.82
CA ASP A 78 -9.69 2.15 16.92
C ASP A 78 -8.18 2.00 17.13
N SER A 79 -7.42 2.95 16.59
CA SER A 79 -5.96 2.93 16.59
C SER A 79 -5.37 3.46 17.89
N GLU A 80 -4.27 2.85 18.30
CA GLU A 80 -3.50 3.28 19.48
C GLU A 80 -2.91 4.70 19.29
N HIS A 81 -2.56 5.08 18.06
CA HIS A 81 -1.86 6.33 17.77
C HIS A 81 -2.60 7.26 16.80
N HIS A 82 -3.45 6.72 15.92
CA HIS A 82 -4.16 7.49 14.90
C HIS A 82 -5.63 7.79 15.24
N GLY A 83 -6.09 7.48 16.46
CA GLY A 83 -7.50 7.65 16.84
C GLY A 83 -8.41 6.72 16.04
N ARG A 84 -9.60 7.20 15.66
CA ARG A 84 -10.52 6.43 14.80
C ARG A 84 -10.00 6.45 13.36
N VAL A 85 -9.78 5.27 12.78
CA VAL A 85 -9.40 5.11 11.35
C VAL A 85 -10.48 4.30 10.64
N MET A 86 -10.91 4.75 9.46
CA MET A 86 -11.86 4.00 8.63
C MET A 86 -11.16 3.49 7.38
N VAL A 87 -11.11 2.17 7.22
CA VAL A 87 -10.69 1.53 5.97
C VAL A 87 -11.93 1.23 5.15
N ILE A 88 -11.98 1.70 3.91
CA ILE A 88 -13.13 1.53 3.02
C ILE A 88 -12.68 0.78 1.78
N CYS A 89 -13.12 -0.46 1.66
CA CYS A 89 -12.78 -1.33 0.54
C CYS A 89 -13.88 -1.23 -0.52
N VAL A 90 -13.62 -0.46 -1.58
CA VAL A 90 -14.57 -0.19 -2.67
C VAL A 90 -14.34 -1.20 -3.80
N GLY A 91 -15.37 -2.02 -4.07
CA GLY A 91 -15.40 -2.87 -5.25
C GLY A 91 -15.70 -2.04 -6.49
N ALA A 92 -15.11 -2.38 -7.63
CA ALA A 92 -15.41 -1.74 -8.90
C ALA A 92 -15.81 -2.76 -9.96
N MET A 93 -15.94 -2.30 -11.21
CA MET A 93 -16.28 -3.14 -12.35
C MET A 93 -15.47 -4.45 -12.36
N MET A 94 -16.19 -5.57 -12.52
CA MET A 94 -15.69 -6.95 -12.50
C MET A 94 -15.18 -7.47 -11.14
N VAL A 95 -15.36 -6.74 -10.04
CA VAL A 95 -15.07 -7.30 -8.71
C VAL A 95 -16.12 -8.31 -8.31
N GLY A 96 -15.68 -9.56 -8.13
CA GLY A 96 -16.55 -10.66 -7.73
C GLY A 96 -16.93 -10.62 -6.26
N SER A 97 -16.04 -10.15 -5.38
CA SER A 97 -16.36 -9.92 -3.96
C SER A 97 -15.22 -9.19 -3.22
N THR A 98 -15.56 -8.46 -2.17
CA THR A 98 -14.61 -7.97 -1.15
C THR A 98 -14.66 -8.90 0.06
N VAL A 99 -13.55 -9.54 0.40
CA VAL A 99 -13.46 -10.46 1.53
C VAL A 99 -12.63 -9.85 2.64
N ILE A 100 -13.22 -9.76 3.84
CA ILE A 100 -12.51 -9.38 5.07
C ILE A 100 -12.17 -10.66 5.83
N THR A 101 -10.89 -10.85 6.16
CA THR A 101 -10.38 -12.08 6.81
C THR A 101 -10.25 -11.97 8.33
N ARG A 102 -10.54 -10.78 8.88
CA ARG A 102 -10.52 -10.46 10.31
C ARG A 102 -11.92 -10.34 10.90
N LYS A 103 -12.02 -10.44 12.22
CA LYS A 103 -13.26 -10.36 12.98
C LYS A 103 -13.31 -9.08 13.83
N GLU A 104 -14.52 -8.67 14.15
CA GLU A 104 -14.75 -7.61 15.14
C GLU A 104 -14.11 -7.99 16.48
N GLY A 105 -13.43 -7.01 17.10
CA GLY A 105 -12.74 -7.16 18.37
C GLY A 105 -11.32 -7.72 18.26
N ASP A 106 -10.87 -8.12 17.07
CA ASP A 106 -9.48 -8.56 16.87
C ASP A 106 -8.52 -7.41 17.18
N LYS A 107 -7.47 -7.72 17.96
CA LYS A 107 -6.28 -6.88 18.04
C LYS A 107 -5.47 -7.10 16.78
N VAL A 108 -5.21 -6.02 16.05
CA VAL A 108 -4.59 -6.08 14.73
C VAL A 108 -3.31 -5.24 14.72
N HIS A 109 -2.33 -5.72 13.98
CA HIS A 109 -1.06 -5.02 13.80
C HIS A 109 -0.87 -4.53 12.37
N ARG A 110 -0.23 -3.38 12.22
CA ARG A 110 0.11 -2.80 10.93
C ARG A 110 0.83 -3.82 10.06
N ALA A 111 0.50 -3.82 8.77
CA ALA A 111 0.98 -4.76 7.75
C ALA A 111 0.49 -6.20 7.86
N GLU A 112 -0.32 -6.56 8.86
CA GLU A 112 -1.05 -7.83 8.82
C GLU A 112 -2.15 -7.82 7.74
N GLU A 113 -2.53 -9.00 7.22
CA GLU A 113 -3.63 -9.08 6.25
C GLU A 113 -4.96 -8.66 6.89
N LEU A 114 -5.69 -7.77 6.21
CA LEU A 114 -7.07 -7.40 6.52
C LEU A 114 -8.08 -8.13 5.61
N GLY A 115 -7.73 -8.28 4.33
CA GLY A 115 -8.64 -8.87 3.36
C GLY A 115 -8.11 -8.82 1.93
N TYR A 116 -8.98 -9.13 0.98
CA TYR A 116 -8.66 -9.12 -0.45
C TYR A 116 -9.89 -8.93 -1.33
N PHE A 117 -9.66 -8.43 -2.55
CA PHE A 117 -10.66 -8.40 -3.61
C PHE A 117 -10.54 -9.64 -4.50
N LYS A 118 -11.67 -10.23 -4.89
CA LYS A 118 -11.71 -11.32 -5.88
C LYS A 118 -11.96 -10.76 -7.27
N PHE A 119 -10.93 -10.74 -8.11
CA PHE A 119 -10.97 -10.34 -9.53
C PHE A 119 -11.41 -8.88 -9.75
N GLY A 120 -11.11 -8.26 -10.89
CA GLY A 120 -11.56 -6.89 -11.22
C GLY A 120 -10.72 -5.73 -10.67
N GLY A 121 -11.17 -4.51 -10.92
CA GLY A 121 -10.54 -3.29 -10.41
C GLY A 121 -11.07 -2.91 -9.04
N SER A 122 -10.27 -2.31 -8.17
CA SER A 122 -10.72 -1.97 -6.82
C SER A 122 -10.03 -0.73 -6.28
N THR A 123 -10.54 -0.19 -5.19
CA THR A 123 -9.95 0.97 -4.52
C THR A 123 -10.09 0.83 -3.02
N ILE A 124 -9.06 1.23 -2.29
CA ILE A 124 -9.07 1.32 -0.84
C ILE A 124 -9.00 2.79 -0.47
N LEU A 125 -9.91 3.23 0.39
CA LEU A 125 -9.86 4.56 0.98
C LEU A 125 -9.46 4.42 2.44
N LEU A 126 -8.58 5.30 2.90
CA LEU A 126 -8.22 5.44 4.31
C LEU A 126 -8.67 6.81 4.80
N LEU A 127 -9.52 6.84 5.80
CA LEU A 127 -9.91 8.08 6.48
C LEU A 127 -9.31 8.13 7.87
N PHE A 128 -8.73 9.28 8.19
CA PHE A 128 -8.17 9.59 9.49
C PHE A 128 -8.85 10.83 10.07
N GLU A 129 -9.01 10.87 11.40
CA GLU A 129 -9.46 12.08 12.10
C GLU A 129 -8.51 13.28 11.82
N PRO A 130 -9.01 14.53 11.90
CA PRO A 130 -8.20 15.73 11.74
C PRO A 130 -6.94 15.71 12.60
N GLY A 131 -5.79 15.97 11.97
CA GLY A 131 -4.51 16.03 12.68
C GLY A 131 -4.02 14.70 13.25
N ARG A 132 -4.54 13.55 12.81
CA ARG A 132 -4.02 12.23 13.21
C ARG A 132 -3.07 11.59 12.22
N MET A 133 -2.97 12.12 11.00
CA MET A 133 -2.17 11.57 9.93
C MET A 133 -1.48 12.68 9.16
N VAL A 134 -0.19 12.50 8.88
CA VAL A 134 0.61 13.30 7.97
C VAL A 134 1.07 12.36 6.87
N PHE A 135 0.62 12.58 5.63
CA PHE A 135 1.08 11.81 4.47
C PHE A 135 2.50 12.23 4.11
N ASP A 136 3.29 11.28 3.61
CA ASP A 136 4.67 11.54 3.20
C ASP A 136 4.73 12.61 2.08
N ASP A 137 5.74 13.47 2.14
CA ASP A 137 5.87 14.66 1.27
C ASP A 137 5.79 14.33 -0.24
N ASP A 138 6.36 13.21 -0.68
CA ASP A 138 6.34 12.79 -2.08
C ASP A 138 4.92 12.44 -2.56
N LEU A 139 4.12 11.79 -1.72
CA LEU A 139 2.71 11.52 -2.01
C LEU A 139 1.89 12.81 -2.07
N VAL A 140 2.14 13.73 -1.13
CA VAL A 140 1.46 15.04 -1.08
C VAL A 140 1.80 15.85 -2.33
N ASP A 141 3.07 15.92 -2.71
CA ASP A 141 3.52 16.69 -3.86
C ASP A 141 2.98 16.12 -5.18
N ASN A 142 3.07 14.81 -5.39
CA ASN A 142 2.50 14.17 -6.58
C ASN A 142 0.99 14.36 -6.68
N SER A 143 0.27 14.38 -5.54
CA SER A 143 -1.17 14.58 -5.52
C SER A 143 -1.61 15.98 -6.01
N LYS A 144 -0.79 17.01 -5.79
CA LYS A 144 -1.07 18.39 -6.24
C LYS A 144 -1.11 18.49 -7.76
N ASP A 145 -0.30 17.66 -8.44
CA ASP A 145 -0.21 17.58 -9.90
C ASP A 145 -1.11 16.47 -10.49
N ALA A 146 -1.99 15.87 -9.68
CA ALA A 146 -2.86 14.75 -10.05
C ALA A 146 -2.09 13.54 -10.62
N LEU A 147 -0.85 13.34 -10.15
CA LEU A 147 -0.01 12.21 -10.52
C LEU A 147 -0.23 11.06 -9.54
N GLU A 148 -0.54 9.88 -10.07
CA GLU A 148 -0.60 8.67 -9.26
C GLU A 148 0.81 8.23 -8.88
N THR A 149 1.03 7.97 -7.58
CA THR A 149 2.29 7.43 -7.09
C THR A 149 2.22 5.92 -6.98
N LEU A 150 3.16 5.21 -7.60
CA LEU A 150 3.28 3.76 -7.43
C LEU A 150 3.79 3.45 -6.02
N VAL A 151 2.93 2.87 -5.19
CA VAL A 151 3.28 2.39 -3.85
C VAL A 151 3.38 0.87 -3.82
N ARG A 152 4.34 0.35 -3.05
CA ARG A 152 4.55 -1.09 -2.84
C ARG A 152 4.27 -1.43 -1.38
N VAL A 153 3.86 -2.68 -1.14
CA VAL A 153 3.69 -3.19 0.22
C VAL A 153 5.00 -3.00 1.00
N GLY A 154 4.90 -2.36 2.18
CA GLY A 154 6.03 -2.06 3.05
C GLY A 154 6.65 -0.68 2.86
N MET A 155 6.25 0.09 1.84
CA MET A 155 6.60 1.51 1.76
C MET A 155 5.87 2.30 2.84
N SER A 156 6.52 3.34 3.36
CA SER A 156 5.82 4.36 4.14
C SER A 156 4.84 5.10 3.21
N VAL A 157 3.72 5.49 3.80
CA VAL A 157 2.75 6.38 3.18
C VAL A 157 2.47 7.60 4.05
N GLY A 158 3.06 7.66 5.24
CA GLY A 158 2.83 8.71 6.22
C GLY A 158 2.99 8.21 7.64
N HIS A 159 2.74 9.11 8.57
CA HIS A 159 3.07 8.96 9.97
C HIS A 159 2.13 9.78 10.88
N THR A 160 2.23 9.57 12.18
CA THR A 160 1.56 10.46 13.15
C THR A 160 2.29 11.80 13.23
N PRO A 161 1.63 12.92 13.58
CA PRO A 161 2.31 14.21 13.72
C PRO A 161 3.42 14.24 14.78
N SER A 162 3.40 13.30 15.73
CA SER A 162 4.42 13.16 16.77
C SER A 162 5.69 12.44 16.30
N GLU A 163 5.62 11.73 15.17
CA GLU A 163 6.75 11.01 14.60
C GLU A 163 7.30 11.75 13.37
N PRO A 164 8.61 11.69 13.10
CA PRO A 164 9.15 12.22 11.86
C PRO A 164 8.84 11.31 10.68
N GLN A 165 8.73 11.88 9.48
CA GLN A 165 8.60 11.14 8.23
C GLN A 165 9.72 10.11 8.08
N TRP A 166 9.35 8.91 7.62
CA TRP A 166 10.31 7.89 7.27
C TRP A 166 10.96 8.20 5.92
N THR A 167 12.28 8.38 5.90
CA THR A 167 13.04 8.68 4.69
C THR A 167 13.97 7.50 4.35
N PRO A 168 13.53 6.50 3.56
CA PRO A 168 14.42 5.51 3.02
C PRO A 168 15.28 6.22 1.98
N ASP A 169 16.59 6.10 2.08
CA ASP A 169 17.49 6.45 0.99
C ASP A 169 17.64 7.95 0.66
N MET A 170 17.36 8.86 1.59
CA MET A 170 18.04 10.16 1.55
C MET A 170 19.53 9.95 1.83
N ARG A 171 20.40 10.42 0.93
CA ARG A 171 21.84 10.51 1.22
C ARG A 171 21.99 11.31 2.52
N LYS A 172 22.33 10.65 3.63
CA LYS A 172 22.79 11.33 4.83
C LYS A 172 23.91 12.29 4.40
N LYS A 173 23.91 13.53 4.92
CA LYS A 173 25.08 14.43 4.76
C LYS A 173 26.33 13.61 5.10
N ALA A 174 27.42 13.77 4.35
CA ALA A 174 28.60 12.92 4.48
C ALA A 174 29.10 12.81 5.94
N GLU A 175 28.93 13.89 6.69
CA GLU A 175 29.22 14.03 8.13
C GLU A 175 28.42 13.08 9.04
N ASN A 176 27.24 12.64 8.63
CA ASN A 176 26.29 11.83 9.41
C ASN A 176 26.26 10.35 8.98
N ILE A 177 27.15 9.92 8.06
CA ILE A 177 27.22 8.52 7.60
C ILE A 177 28.07 7.71 8.60
N THR A 178 27.43 6.80 9.31
CA THR A 178 28.13 5.88 10.23
C THR A 178 28.71 4.67 9.50
N GLU A 179 29.69 4.00 10.10
CA GLU A 179 30.21 2.72 9.58
C GLU A 179 29.14 1.60 9.55
N ALA A 180 28.13 1.67 10.42
CA ALA A 180 26.99 0.78 10.41
C ALA A 180 26.10 1.01 9.17
N ASP A 181 25.88 2.27 8.79
CA ASP A 181 25.14 2.63 7.57
C ASP A 181 25.86 2.14 6.32
N LYS A 182 27.19 2.32 6.23
CA LYS A 182 28.01 1.80 5.13
C LYS A 182 27.92 0.29 5.03
N ARG A 183 27.94 -0.42 6.18
CA ARG A 183 27.85 -1.89 6.25
C ARG A 183 26.46 -2.40 5.87
N ALA A 184 25.40 -1.68 6.23
CA ALA A 184 24.03 -2.00 5.83
C ALA A 184 23.83 -1.78 4.31
N ALA A 185 24.32 -0.65 3.79
CA ALA A 185 24.30 -0.36 2.35
C ALA A 185 25.09 -1.42 1.56
N LYS A 186 26.29 -1.79 2.03
CA LYS A 186 27.11 -2.84 1.39
C LYS A 186 26.39 -4.19 1.38
N ARG A 187 25.71 -4.58 2.46
CA ARG A 187 24.87 -5.79 2.51
C ARG A 187 23.69 -5.76 1.53
N ARG A 188 23.02 -4.61 1.39
CA ARG A 188 21.92 -4.43 0.43
C ARG A 188 22.40 -4.52 -1.02
N ILE A 189 23.54 -3.90 -1.33
CA ILE A 189 24.14 -3.88 -2.67
C ILE A 189 24.65 -5.26 -3.08
N GLN A 190 25.29 -5.98 -2.15
CA GLN A 190 25.91 -7.26 -2.47
C GLN A 190 24.90 -8.39 -2.66
N GLY A 191 23.68 -8.27 -2.11
CA GLY A 191 22.65 -9.32 -2.22
C GLY A 191 23.13 -10.68 -1.68
N ASN A 192 22.28 -11.70 -1.75
CA ASN A 192 22.54 -13.03 -1.16
C ASN A 192 23.59 -13.88 -1.92
N VAL A 193 24.53 -13.25 -2.62
CA VAL A 193 25.52 -13.92 -3.49
C VAL A 193 26.74 -14.46 -2.72
N ALA A 194 26.88 -14.13 -1.43
CA ALA A 194 28.05 -14.50 -0.62
C ALA A 194 27.89 -15.79 0.23
N LEU A 195 26.95 -16.67 -0.12
CA LEU A 195 26.83 -18.01 0.49
C LEU A 195 27.09 -19.10 -0.56
N GLN A 196 28.27 -19.07 -1.18
CA GLN A 196 28.85 -20.24 -1.83
C GLN A 196 30.38 -20.09 -1.99
N GLU A 197 31.08 -19.79 -0.90
CA GLU A 197 32.51 -20.11 -0.81
C GLU A 197 32.75 -20.78 0.55
N SER A 198 32.71 -22.11 0.55
CA SER A 198 33.28 -22.94 1.60
C SER A 198 34.65 -23.46 1.12
N PRO A 199 35.65 -23.57 2.01
CA PRO A 199 37.05 -23.67 1.64
C PRO A 199 37.48 -25.06 1.15
N ASP A 200 38.38 -25.05 0.18
CA ASP A 200 39.27 -26.07 -0.38
C ASP A 200 39.18 -27.54 0.07
N GLY A 201 39.14 -28.41 -0.94
CA GLY A 201 39.43 -29.85 -0.82
C GLY A 201 39.50 -30.59 -2.15
N SER A 202 40.65 -30.49 -2.84
CA SER A 202 41.30 -31.46 -3.74
C SER A 202 40.48 -32.33 -4.73
N GLY A 203 40.81 -32.23 -6.02
CA GLY A 203 40.54 -33.29 -7.01
C GLY A 203 40.67 -32.82 -8.46
N GLU A 204 41.67 -33.33 -9.18
CA GLU A 204 41.92 -33.14 -10.61
C GLU A 204 40.79 -33.72 -11.48
N GLU A 205 40.46 -33.10 -12.63
CA GLU A 205 40.36 -33.74 -13.96
C GLU A 205 39.86 -32.77 -15.06
N GLU A 206 40.22 -33.12 -16.31
CA GLU A 206 40.32 -32.35 -17.54
C GLU A 206 39.02 -31.76 -18.14
N GLN A 207 39.17 -30.65 -18.88
CA GLN A 207 38.15 -30.03 -19.73
C GLN A 207 37.91 -30.80 -21.04
N PRO A 208 36.69 -30.69 -21.60
CA PRO A 208 36.58 -30.35 -23.01
C PRO A 208 35.70 -29.12 -23.27
N SER A 209 36.16 -28.31 -24.21
CA SER A 209 35.53 -27.08 -24.72
C SER A 209 34.11 -27.29 -25.27
N ARG A 210 33.15 -26.43 -24.92
CA ARG A 210 31.97 -26.15 -25.76
C ARG A 210 31.34 -24.77 -25.53
N LEU A 211 31.31 -24.03 -26.64
CA LEU A 211 30.41 -22.95 -27.09
C LEU A 211 30.00 -21.83 -26.11
N THR A 212 30.48 -20.64 -26.46
CA THR A 212 29.96 -19.34 -26.05
C THR A 212 28.57 -19.08 -26.61
N SER A 213 27.60 -18.76 -25.75
CA SER A 213 26.50 -17.86 -26.11
C SER A 213 26.12 -17.01 -24.88
N LYS A 214 26.33 -15.70 -24.99
CA LYS A 214 25.77 -14.71 -24.06
C LYS A 214 24.32 -14.45 -24.47
N PRO A 215 23.32 -14.51 -23.57
CA PRO A 215 22.07 -13.81 -23.78
C PRO A 215 22.22 -12.39 -23.24
N THR A 216 22.14 -11.41 -24.14
CA THR A 216 22.01 -9.99 -23.80
C THR A 216 20.56 -9.74 -23.34
N ILE A 217 20.39 -9.07 -22.21
CA ILE A 217 19.09 -8.61 -21.71
C ILE A 217 18.69 -7.39 -22.55
N ASP A 218 17.74 -7.57 -23.47
CA ASP A 218 16.87 -6.50 -23.94
C ASP A 218 15.47 -6.78 -23.39
N THR A 219 15.03 -5.97 -22.44
CA THR A 219 13.61 -5.82 -22.14
C THR A 219 13.35 -4.34 -21.89
N MET A 220 13.18 -3.61 -22.99
CA MET A 220 12.33 -2.44 -22.99
C MET A 220 10.87 -2.90 -22.96
N ALA A 221 10.09 -2.34 -22.04
CA ALA A 221 8.64 -2.23 -22.23
C ALA A 221 8.19 -0.94 -21.53
N ALA A 222 8.17 0.13 -22.31
CA ALA A 222 7.34 1.29 -22.04
C ALA A 222 5.89 0.93 -22.39
N SER A 223 4.94 1.35 -21.57
CA SER A 223 3.67 1.87 -22.08
C SER A 223 2.96 2.66 -21.00
N ALA A 224 2.83 3.96 -21.25
CA ALA A 224 1.87 4.84 -20.61
C ALA A 224 0.71 5.04 -21.58
N MET A 225 -0.52 4.85 -21.09
CA MET A 225 -1.74 5.56 -21.50
C MET A 225 -2.72 5.55 -20.34
#